data_AF-A0A3Q3Q8R5-F1
#
_entry.id   AF-A0A3Q3Q8R5-F1
#
_cell.length_a   1.000
_cell.length_b   1.000
_cell.length_c   1.000
_cell.angle_alpha   90.00
_cell.angle_beta   90.00
_cell.angle_gamma   90.00
#
_symmetry.space_group_name_H-M   'P 1'
#
loop_
_entity.id
_entity.type
_entity.pdbx_description
1 polymer ?
#
loop_
_entity_poly.entity_id
_entity_poly.type
_entity_poly.pdbx_seq_one_letter_code
_entity_poly.pdbx_strand_id
1 'polypeptide(L)'
;MAVEYDGGVVIGADSRTTTGAYIANRVTDKLTPIHDRIFCCRSGSAADTQAIADVVTYQLGFHSIELDEPPLVETAANLFRASCYRYREELTAGILVAGWGGVAVGGSGSTYIYGFMDSNYKPGLNKDQCLELTAAALSLAMERDGSSGGVVRLATISEEGVERRVILGNQLPKFSSH
;
A
#
# COMPACT_ATOMS: atom_id res chain seq x y z
N MET A 1 0.25 -2.58 3.03
CA MET A 1 1.50 -3.24 3.49
C MET A 1 2.56 -3.08 2.42
N ALA A 2 3.82 -2.97 2.81
CA ALA A 2 4.94 -2.92 1.88
C ALA A 2 6.16 -3.62 2.49
N VAL A 3 6.92 -4.33 1.66
CA VAL A 3 8.11 -5.10 2.05
C VAL A 3 9.21 -4.85 1.03
N GLU A 4 10.37 -4.40 1.49
CA GLU A 4 11.55 -4.16 0.68
C GLU A 4 12.32 -5.45 0.42
N TYR A 5 12.93 -5.56 -0.77
CA TYR A 5 13.87 -6.62 -1.12
C TYR A 5 15.01 -6.04 -1.96
N ASP A 6 16.06 -6.82 -2.18
CA ASP A 6 17.19 -6.38 -3.01
C ASP A 6 16.74 -6.15 -4.47
N GLY A 7 16.71 -4.89 -4.89
CA GLY A 7 16.26 -4.47 -6.22
C GLY A 7 14.82 -3.92 -6.30
N GLY A 8 14.07 -3.82 -5.19
CA GLY A 8 12.75 -3.21 -5.24
C GLY A 8 11.88 -3.32 -3.99
N VAL A 9 10.58 -3.09 -4.17
CA VAL A 9 9.56 -3.20 -3.12
C VAL A 9 8.34 -3.95 -3.62
N VAL A 10 7.78 -4.80 -2.75
CA VAL A 10 6.45 -5.38 -2.92
C VAL A 10 5.46 -4.60 -2.06
N ILE A 11 4.37 -4.13 -2.65
CA ILE A 11 3.26 -3.51 -1.94
C ILE A 11 1.98 -4.33 -2.09
N GLY A 12 1.11 -4.23 -1.10
CA GLY A 12 -0.17 -4.92 -1.12
C GLY A 12 -1.26 -4.27 -0.28
N ALA A 13 -2.49 -4.45 -0.73
CA ALA A 13 -3.70 -4.01 -0.04
C ALA A 13 -4.87 -4.97 -0.28
N ASP A 14 -5.81 -4.99 0.67
CA ASP A 14 -7.13 -5.59 0.47
C ASP A 14 -8.00 -4.68 -0.43
N SER A 15 -9.21 -5.13 -0.77
CA SER A 15 -10.07 -4.44 -1.73
C SER A 15 -11.43 -4.02 -1.17
N ARG A 16 -11.63 -4.07 0.15
CA ARG A 16 -12.91 -3.72 0.77
C ARG A 16 -12.97 -2.22 1.11
N THR A 17 -14.10 -1.61 0.81
CA THR A 17 -14.50 -0.28 1.28
C THR A 17 -15.88 -0.40 1.92
N THR A 18 -15.98 0.04 3.17
CA THR A 18 -17.21 -0.06 3.96
C THR A 18 -17.79 1.31 4.31
N THR A 19 -19.08 1.34 4.59
CA THR A 19 -19.78 2.45 5.24
C THR A 19 -20.53 1.88 6.43
N GLY A 20 -19.90 1.94 7.60
CA GLY A 20 -20.32 1.11 8.74
C GLY A 20 -20.17 -0.38 8.44
N ALA A 21 -21.20 -1.17 8.68
CA ALA A 21 -21.21 -2.61 8.37
C ALA A 21 -21.52 -2.93 6.90
N TYR A 22 -21.97 -1.95 6.12
CA TYR A 22 -22.30 -2.17 4.71
C TYR A 22 -21.03 -2.15 3.85
N ILE A 23 -20.83 -3.17 3.02
CA ILE A 23 -19.73 -3.22 2.05
C ILE A 23 -20.14 -2.41 0.82
N ALA A 24 -19.69 -1.16 0.75
CA ALA A 24 -19.96 -0.26 -0.36
C ALA A 24 -19.23 -0.70 -1.64
N ASN A 25 -18.00 -1.21 -1.52
CA ASN A 25 -17.26 -1.80 -2.63
C ASN A 25 -16.37 -2.94 -2.14
N ARG A 26 -16.37 -4.06 -2.87
CA ARG A 26 -15.60 -5.28 -2.52
C ARG A 26 -14.36 -5.51 -3.38
N VAL A 27 -14.13 -4.68 -4.41
CA VAL A 27 -13.01 -4.83 -5.38
C VAL A 27 -12.22 -3.53 -5.58
N THR A 28 -12.26 -2.61 -4.62
CA THR A 28 -11.53 -1.34 -4.65
C THR A 28 -10.05 -1.56 -4.90
N ASP A 29 -9.45 -0.67 -5.69
CA ASP A 29 -8.00 -0.60 -5.85
C ASP A 29 -7.43 0.48 -4.92
N LYS A 30 -6.74 0.05 -3.87
CA LYS A 30 -6.13 0.94 -2.87
C LYS A 30 -4.66 1.26 -3.20
N LEU A 31 -4.11 0.68 -4.26
CA LEU A 31 -2.75 0.94 -4.74
C LEU A 31 -2.82 1.99 -5.86
N THR A 32 -2.49 3.24 -5.54
CA THR A 32 -2.57 4.35 -6.49
C THR A 32 -1.16 4.69 -7.01
N PRO A 33 -0.96 4.74 -8.34
CA PRO A 33 0.29 5.26 -8.91
C PRO A 33 0.39 6.76 -8.67
N ILE A 34 1.56 7.22 -8.22
CA ILE A 34 1.89 8.65 -8.02
C ILE A 34 2.92 9.09 -9.06
N HIS A 35 3.81 8.19 -9.46
CA HIS A 35 4.72 8.32 -10.59
C HIS A 35 4.99 6.93 -11.17
N ASP A 36 5.73 6.82 -12.27
CA ASP A 36 6.05 5.54 -12.96
C ASP A 36 6.53 4.42 -12.03
N ARG A 37 7.34 4.76 -11.02
CA ARG A 37 7.93 3.81 -10.05
C ARG A 37 7.61 4.18 -8.60
N ILE A 38 6.57 4.97 -8.37
CA ILE A 38 6.16 5.39 -7.02
C ILE A 38 4.66 5.19 -6.88
N PHE A 39 4.28 4.45 -5.85
CA PHE A 39 2.90 4.15 -5.52
C PHE A 39 2.59 4.58 -4.09
N CYS A 40 1.32 4.84 -3.83
CA CYS A 40 0.81 4.95 -2.48
C CYS A 40 -0.27 3.90 -2.19
N CYS A 41 -0.30 3.39 -0.96
CA CYS A 41 -1.45 2.63 -0.45
C CYS A 41 -2.33 3.57 0.36
N ARG A 42 -3.62 3.60 0.03
CA ARG A 42 -4.60 4.48 0.67
C ARG A 42 -5.36 3.76 1.79
N SER A 43 -5.47 4.40 2.95
CA SER A 43 -6.30 3.96 4.08
C SER A 43 -6.94 5.15 4.81
N GLY A 44 -8.11 4.96 5.40
CA GLY A 44 -8.92 6.04 5.98
C GLY A 44 -10.04 6.50 5.04
N SER A 45 -10.37 7.79 5.09
CA SER A 45 -11.40 8.39 4.23
C SER A 45 -11.02 8.23 2.75
N ALA A 46 -11.92 7.64 1.97
CA ALA A 46 -11.70 7.45 0.54
C ALA A 46 -11.57 8.79 -0.20
N ALA A 47 -12.39 9.78 0.16
CA ALA A 47 -12.36 11.11 -0.44
C ALA A 47 -11.03 11.82 -0.17
N ASP A 48 -10.61 11.85 1.11
CA ASP A 48 -9.40 12.55 1.53
C ASP A 48 -8.16 11.95 0.87
N THR A 49 -8.04 10.62 0.94
CA THR A 49 -6.87 9.91 0.39
C THR A 49 -6.79 10.00 -1.13
N GLN A 50 -7.91 10.11 -1.84
CA GLN A 50 -7.93 10.34 -3.29
C GLN A 50 -7.48 11.77 -3.62
N ALA A 51 -8.08 12.76 -2.96
CA ALA A 51 -7.76 14.16 -3.20
C ALA A 51 -6.27 14.46 -2.96
N ILE A 52 -5.70 13.96 -1.85
CA ILE A 52 -4.27 14.17 -1.57
C ILE A 52 -3.40 13.44 -2.60
N ALA A 53 -3.77 12.22 -3.01
CA ALA A 53 -3.00 11.48 -4.00
C ALA A 53 -2.95 12.22 -5.34
N ASP A 54 -4.07 12.81 -5.78
CA ASP A 54 -4.13 13.59 -7.02
C ASP A 54 -3.27 14.86 -6.93
N VAL A 55 -3.34 15.58 -5.80
CA VAL A 55 -2.52 16.78 -5.55
C VAL A 55 -1.02 16.44 -5.56
N VAL A 56 -0.62 15.37 -4.88
CA VAL A 56 0.79 14.97 -4.82
C VAL A 56 1.28 14.46 -6.18
N THR A 57 0.44 13.73 -6.92
CA THR A 57 0.76 13.28 -8.29
C THR A 57 1.05 14.47 -9.20
N TYR A 58 0.20 15.50 -9.14
CA TYR A 58 0.42 16.73 -9.91
C TYR A 58 1.72 17.44 -9.52
N GLN A 59 1.95 17.65 -8.22
CA GLN A 59 3.15 18.34 -7.72
C GLN A 59 4.43 17.59 -8.07
N LEU A 60 4.42 16.25 -7.91
CA LEU A 60 5.58 15.42 -8.16
C LEU A 60 5.88 15.31 -9.67
N GLY A 61 4.84 15.20 -10.50
CA GLY A 61 4.99 15.19 -11.96
C GLY A 61 5.56 16.51 -12.47
N PHE A 62 5.05 17.65 -11.98
CA PHE A 62 5.61 18.96 -12.31
C PHE A 62 7.08 19.08 -11.89
N HIS A 63 7.40 18.69 -10.66
CA HIS A 63 8.76 18.71 -10.14
C HIS A 63 9.74 17.84 -10.94
N SER A 64 9.30 16.64 -11.37
CA SER A 64 10.11 15.76 -12.21
C SER A 64 10.39 16.36 -13.58
N ILE A 65 9.40 17.03 -14.20
CA ILE A 65 9.58 17.72 -15.49
C ILE A 65 10.55 18.89 -15.35
N GLU A 66 10.48 19.67 -14.27
CA GLU A 66 11.38 20.80 -14.05
C GLU A 66 12.85 20.36 -13.87
N LEU A 67 13.06 19.23 -13.21
CA LEU A 67 14.40 18.68 -12.97
C LEU A 67 14.93 17.80 -14.11
N ASP A 68 14.07 17.41 -15.06
CA ASP A 68 14.35 16.41 -16.11
C ASP A 68 14.91 15.10 -15.53
N GLU A 69 14.47 14.74 -14.32
CA GLU A 69 14.94 13.58 -13.56
C GLU A 69 13.76 12.82 -12.92
N PRO A 70 13.85 11.49 -12.79
CA PRO A 70 12.83 10.72 -12.10
C PRO A 70 12.81 11.10 -10.60
N PRO A 71 11.62 11.32 -10.02
CA PRO A 71 11.52 11.79 -8.65
C PRO A 71 11.93 10.71 -7.65
N LEU A 72 12.53 11.12 -6.53
CA LEU A 72 12.85 10.23 -5.42
C LEU A 72 11.58 9.88 -4.62
N VAL A 73 11.55 8.66 -4.07
CA VAL A 73 10.48 8.20 -3.16
C VAL A 73 10.38 9.12 -1.93
N GLU A 74 11.53 9.59 -1.44
CA GLU A 74 11.59 10.52 -0.30
C GLU A 74 10.88 11.86 -0.61
N THR A 75 11.07 12.40 -1.81
CA THR A 75 10.39 13.63 -2.24
C THR A 75 8.88 13.45 -2.23
N ALA A 76 8.38 12.35 -2.80
CA ALA A 76 6.96 12.00 -2.76
C ALA A 76 6.44 11.86 -1.32
N ALA A 77 7.18 11.14 -0.47
CA ALA A 77 6.82 10.95 0.93
C ALA A 77 6.76 12.28 1.71
N ASN A 78 7.68 13.20 1.42
CA ASN A 78 7.70 14.53 2.02
C ASN A 78 6.51 15.40 1.57
N LEU A 79 6.07 15.31 0.31
CA LEU A 79 4.86 15.99 -0.17
C LEU A 79 3.59 15.46 0.52
N PHE A 80 3.45 14.14 0.64
CA PHE A 80 2.36 13.53 1.41
C PHE A 80 2.42 13.94 2.87
N ARG A 81 3.59 13.88 3.51
CA ARG A 81 3.78 14.29 4.90
C ARG A 81 3.39 15.76 5.12
N ALA A 82 3.83 16.66 4.25
CA ALA A 82 3.52 18.07 4.35
C ALA A 82 2.01 18.33 4.21
N SER A 83 1.35 17.67 3.25
CA SER A 83 -0.10 17.79 3.04
C SER A 83 -0.90 17.22 4.21
N CYS A 84 -0.61 15.99 4.63
CA CYS A 84 -1.29 15.34 5.76
C CYS A 84 -1.06 16.09 7.08
N TYR A 85 0.14 16.62 7.31
CA TYR A 85 0.43 17.37 8.53
C TYR A 85 -0.26 18.73 8.55
N ARG A 86 -0.32 19.43 7.40
CA ARG A 86 -0.98 20.74 7.29
C ARG A 86 -2.46 20.66 7.60
N TYR A 87 -3.14 19.63 7.09
CA TYR A 87 -4.59 19.46 7.23
C TYR A 87 -4.94 18.31 8.18
N ARG A 88 -4.09 18.03 9.17
CA ARG A 88 -4.23 16.91 10.12
C ARG A 88 -5.54 16.89 10.92
N GLU A 89 -6.16 18.05 11.11
CA GLU A 89 -7.45 18.17 11.83
C GLU A 89 -8.66 18.05 10.88
N GLU A 90 -8.43 18.12 9.57
CA GLU A 90 -9.47 18.10 8.53
C GLU A 90 -9.47 16.79 7.71
N LEU A 91 -8.33 16.11 7.64
CA LEU A 91 -8.13 14.89 6.87
C LEU A 91 -8.04 13.67 7.77
N THR A 92 -8.72 12.60 7.39
CA THR A 92 -8.54 11.26 7.95
C THR A 92 -7.85 10.36 6.93
N ALA A 93 -6.52 10.42 6.88
CA ALA A 93 -5.73 9.69 5.89
C ALA A 93 -4.52 8.97 6.53
N GLY A 94 -4.44 7.66 6.31
CA GLY A 94 -3.23 6.87 6.47
C GLY A 94 -2.66 6.55 5.09
N ILE A 95 -1.52 7.16 4.74
CA ILE A 95 -0.86 6.95 3.46
C ILE A 95 0.45 6.19 3.67
N LEU A 96 0.61 5.13 2.90
CA LEU A 96 1.86 4.40 2.76
C LEU A 96 2.47 4.79 1.42
N VAL A 97 3.68 5.35 1.39
CA VAL A 97 4.40 5.63 0.13
C VAL A 97 5.52 4.61 -0.04
N ALA A 98 5.62 4.05 -1.23
CA ALA A 98 6.64 3.08 -1.58
C ALA A 98 6.98 3.18 -3.06
N GLY A 99 8.25 2.97 -3.38
CA GLY A 99 8.73 2.94 -4.75
C GLY A 99 10.09 2.27 -4.81
N TRP A 100 10.68 2.27 -5.99
CA TRP A 100 12.06 1.82 -6.14
C TRP A 100 12.98 2.79 -5.37
N GLY A 101 13.57 2.31 -4.27
CA GLY A 101 14.43 3.12 -3.38
C GLY A 101 13.93 3.33 -1.94
N GLY A 102 12.85 2.66 -1.49
CA GLY A 102 12.50 2.58 -0.05
C GLY A 102 11.00 2.50 0.27
N VAL A 103 10.69 2.35 1.58
CA VAL A 103 9.34 2.05 2.10
C VAL A 103 8.98 2.84 3.36
N ALA A 104 7.73 3.34 3.44
CA ALA A 104 7.03 3.65 4.70
C ALA A 104 5.86 2.65 4.91
N VAL A 105 5.30 2.47 6.11
CA VAL A 105 4.21 1.47 6.40
C VAL A 105 3.02 2.08 7.18
N GLY A 106 1.77 1.72 6.82
CA GLY A 106 0.54 2.08 7.57
C GLY A 106 -0.77 1.42 7.05
N GLY A 107 -1.80 1.32 7.90
CA GLY A 107 -3.17 0.86 7.60
C GLY A 107 -3.92 0.30 8.83
N SER A 108 -5.26 0.24 8.86
CA SER A 108 -6.04 -0.22 10.05
C SER A 108 -5.89 -1.72 10.35
N GLY A 109 -5.81 -2.56 9.29
CA GLY A 109 -5.61 -3.99 9.43
C GLY A 109 -4.21 -4.38 9.93
N SER A 110 -3.27 -3.44 10.01
CA SER A 110 -1.90 -3.74 10.46
C SER A 110 -1.84 -4.16 11.92
N THR A 111 -2.79 -3.72 12.75
CA THR A 111 -2.84 -4.04 14.19
C THR A 111 -2.92 -5.54 14.46
N TYR A 112 -3.56 -6.31 13.56
CA TYR A 112 -3.74 -7.76 13.74
C TYR A 112 -2.53 -8.59 13.30
N ILE A 113 -1.56 -7.99 12.62
CA ILE A 113 -0.47 -8.72 11.95
C ILE A 113 0.93 -8.36 12.47
N TYR A 114 1.06 -7.48 13.47
CA TYR A 114 2.37 -7.15 14.05
C TYR A 114 3.13 -8.39 14.52
N GLY A 115 2.51 -9.25 15.34
CA GLY A 115 3.17 -10.47 15.82
C GLY A 115 3.52 -11.48 14.71
N PHE A 116 2.71 -11.53 13.64
CA PHE A 116 3.01 -12.34 12.47
C PHE A 116 4.23 -11.80 11.72
N MET A 117 4.27 -10.48 11.47
CA MET A 117 5.38 -9.82 10.80
C MET A 117 6.68 -9.96 11.58
N ASP A 118 6.65 -9.73 12.89
CA ASP A 118 7.84 -9.83 13.75
C ASP A 118 8.44 -11.26 13.75
N SER A 119 7.60 -12.28 13.59
CA SER A 119 8.03 -13.69 13.59
C SER A 119 8.47 -14.20 12.21
N ASN A 120 7.93 -13.64 11.12
CA ASN A 120 8.11 -14.17 9.77
C ASN A 120 8.99 -13.28 8.86
N TYR A 121 9.13 -12.00 9.18
CA TYR A 121 10.02 -11.11 8.45
C TYR A 121 11.48 -11.44 8.77
N LYS A 122 12.32 -11.47 7.73
CA LYS A 122 13.77 -11.61 7.85
C LYS A 122 14.44 -10.60 6.93
N PRO A 123 15.59 -10.03 7.30
CA PRO A 123 16.37 -9.23 6.35
C PRO A 123 16.80 -10.09 5.15
N GLY A 124 16.81 -9.50 3.95
CA GLY A 124 17.30 -10.18 2.74
C GLY A 124 16.33 -11.19 2.12
N LEU A 125 15.02 -11.05 2.34
CA LEU A 125 14.01 -11.81 1.60
C LEU A 125 14.12 -11.48 0.10
N ASN A 126 13.91 -12.48 -0.75
CA ASN A 126 13.80 -12.27 -2.19
C ASN A 126 12.39 -11.80 -2.60
N LYS A 127 12.22 -11.40 -3.87
CA LYS A 127 10.94 -10.93 -4.43
C LYS A 127 9.77 -11.88 -4.15
N ASP A 128 9.94 -13.17 -4.40
CA ASP A 128 8.87 -14.17 -4.25
C ASP A 128 8.48 -14.37 -2.78
N GLN A 129 9.46 -14.41 -1.89
CA GLN A 129 9.24 -14.47 -0.43
C GLN A 129 8.52 -13.21 0.08
N CYS A 130 8.85 -12.04 -0.44
CA CYS A 130 8.14 -10.79 -0.11
C CYS A 130 6.68 -10.81 -0.59
N LEU A 131 6.42 -11.36 -1.80
CA LEU A 131 5.07 -11.56 -2.31
C LEU A 131 4.26 -12.52 -1.43
N GLU A 132 4.85 -13.64 -1.04
CA GLU A 132 4.22 -14.63 -0.16
C GLU A 132 3.94 -14.06 1.23
N LEU A 133 4.92 -13.39 1.84
CA LEU A 133 4.78 -12.74 3.14
C LEU A 133 3.66 -11.69 3.12
N THR A 134 3.62 -10.86 2.06
CA THR A 134 2.61 -9.82 1.92
C THR A 134 1.21 -10.40 1.72
N ALA A 135 1.09 -11.44 0.89
CA ALA A 135 -0.19 -12.14 0.68
C ALA A 135 -0.68 -12.82 1.96
N ALA A 136 0.20 -13.50 2.69
CA ALA A 136 -0.11 -14.18 3.95
C ALA A 136 -0.56 -13.20 5.03
N ALA A 137 0.19 -12.12 5.23
CA ALA A 137 -0.13 -11.09 6.21
C ALA A 137 -1.48 -10.42 5.90
N LEU A 138 -1.73 -10.02 4.65
CA LEU A 138 -3.02 -9.44 4.27
C LEU A 138 -4.18 -10.42 4.45
N SER A 139 -3.97 -11.70 4.13
CA SER A 139 -5.00 -12.72 4.29
C SER A 139 -5.38 -12.95 5.75
N LEU A 140 -4.38 -13.00 6.66
CA LEU A 140 -4.60 -13.06 8.11
C LEU A 140 -5.36 -11.83 8.63
N ALA A 141 -4.99 -10.63 8.17
CA ALA A 141 -5.69 -9.40 8.55
C ALA A 141 -7.14 -9.42 8.07
N MET A 142 -7.40 -9.83 6.82
CA MET A 142 -8.73 -9.91 6.22
C MET A 142 -9.65 -10.93 6.89
N GLU A 143 -9.10 -11.98 7.49
CA GLU A 143 -9.89 -12.99 8.23
C GLU A 143 -10.42 -12.44 9.57
N ARG A 144 -9.71 -11.49 10.19
CA ARG A 144 -10.03 -10.95 11.52
C ARG A 144 -10.64 -9.55 11.52
N ASP A 145 -10.25 -8.70 10.58
CA ASP A 145 -10.77 -7.33 10.47
C ASP A 145 -12.02 -7.28 9.58
N GLY A 146 -13.18 -6.97 10.19
CA GLY A 146 -14.44 -6.85 9.46
C GLY A 146 -14.46 -5.73 8.40
N SER A 147 -13.60 -4.72 8.54
CA SER A 147 -13.48 -3.62 7.56
C SER A 147 -12.56 -3.96 6.39
N SER A 148 -11.78 -5.03 6.49
CA SER A 148 -10.89 -5.54 5.44
C SER A 148 -11.47 -6.76 4.75
N GLY A 149 -11.15 -6.98 3.46
CA GLY A 149 -11.57 -8.19 2.76
C GLY A 149 -11.61 -8.08 1.23
N GLY A 150 -12.23 -9.08 0.60
CA GLY A 150 -12.34 -9.16 -0.86
C GLY A 150 -11.16 -9.90 -1.49
N VAL A 151 -10.40 -9.20 -2.32
CA VAL A 151 -9.20 -9.71 -3.00
C VAL A 151 -7.95 -9.02 -2.46
N VAL A 152 -6.80 -9.67 -2.60
CA VAL A 152 -5.51 -9.04 -2.33
C VAL A 152 -4.94 -8.53 -3.65
N ARG A 153 -4.66 -7.24 -3.72
CA ARG A 153 -3.93 -6.62 -4.82
C ARG A 153 -2.48 -6.45 -4.41
N LEU A 154 -1.57 -6.90 -5.26
CA LEU A 154 -0.13 -6.78 -5.09
C LEU A 154 0.46 -5.99 -6.25
N ALA A 155 1.51 -5.24 -5.97
CA ALA A 155 2.38 -4.67 -7.00
C ALA A 155 3.84 -4.84 -6.59
N THR A 156 4.67 -5.33 -7.50
CA THR A 156 6.13 -5.33 -7.35
C THR A 156 6.67 -4.16 -8.15
N ILE A 157 7.45 -3.30 -7.49
CA ILE A 157 8.07 -2.12 -8.08
C ILE A 157 9.57 -2.35 -8.08
N SER A 158 10.17 -2.30 -9.25
CA SER A 158 11.60 -2.54 -9.48
C SER A 158 12.14 -1.52 -10.48
N GLU A 159 13.45 -1.57 -10.75
CA GLU A 159 14.06 -0.77 -11.80
C GLU A 159 13.47 -1.08 -13.18
N GLU A 160 13.15 -2.35 -13.46
CA GLU A 160 12.60 -2.79 -14.74
C GLU A 160 11.16 -2.28 -14.98
N GLY A 161 10.44 -1.94 -13.90
CA GLY A 161 9.07 -1.45 -13.96
C GLY A 161 8.18 -2.01 -12.86
N VAL A 162 6.87 -2.00 -13.11
CA VAL A 162 5.83 -2.36 -12.15
C VAL A 162 5.04 -3.58 -12.62
N GLU A 163 5.05 -4.63 -11.82
CA GLU A 163 4.28 -5.85 -12.05
C GLU A 163 3.09 -5.90 -11.09
N ARG A 164 1.86 -5.92 -11.61
CA ARG A 164 0.64 -5.97 -10.81
C ARG A 164 0.05 -7.37 -10.82
N ARG A 165 -0.34 -7.87 -9.64
CA ARG A 165 -0.99 -9.17 -9.46
C ARG A 165 -2.21 -9.04 -8.57
N VAL A 166 -3.24 -9.84 -8.85
CA VAL A 166 -4.44 -9.94 -8.01
C VAL A 166 -4.58 -11.39 -7.55
N ILE A 167 -4.71 -11.59 -6.25
CA ILE A 167 -5.05 -12.88 -5.64
C ILE A 167 -6.54 -12.83 -5.31
N LEU A 168 -7.30 -13.66 -6.01
CA LEU A 168 -8.76 -13.75 -5.82
C LEU A 168 -9.08 -14.38 -4.46
N GLY A 169 -10.26 -14.09 -3.92
CA GLY A 169 -10.68 -14.57 -2.60
C GLY A 169 -10.61 -16.10 -2.43
N ASN A 170 -10.84 -16.86 -3.49
CA ASN A 170 -10.74 -18.32 -3.51
C ASN A 170 -9.30 -18.85 -3.57
N GLN A 171 -8.33 -17.99 -3.86
CA GLN A 171 -6.90 -18.29 -3.98
C GLN A 171 -6.08 -17.75 -2.81
N LEU A 172 -6.74 -17.11 -1.83
CA LEU A 172 -6.05 -16.59 -0.65
C LEU A 172 -5.46 -17.75 0.17
N PRO A 173 -4.23 -17.59 0.71
CA PRO A 173 -3.68 -18.49 1.70
C PRO A 173 -4.68 -18.75 2.82
N LYS A 174 -4.96 -20.03 3.08
CA LYS A 174 -5.81 -20.45 4.18
C LYS A 174 -4.95 -20.81 5.37
N PHE A 175 -5.29 -20.27 6.53
CA PHE A 175 -4.71 -20.65 7.80
C PHE A 175 -5.68 -21.56 8.53
N SER A 176 -5.16 -22.41 9.43
CA SER A 176 -6.02 -23.30 10.22
C SER A 176 -6.96 -22.46 11.10
N SER A 177 -8.21 -22.31 10.68
CA SER A 177 -9.30 -21.83 11.53
C SER A 177 -9.92 -23.02 12.26
N HIS A 178 -10.26 -22.81 13.53
CA HIS A 178 -10.97 -23.79 14.36
C HIS A 178 -12.36 -24.11 13.80
#